data_AF-A0A426PWU9-F1
#
_entry.id   AF-A0A426PWU9-F1
#
_cell.length_a   1.000
_cell.length_b   1.000
_cell.length_c   1.000
_cell.angle_alpha   90.00
_cell.angle_beta   90.00
_cell.angle_gamma   90.00
#
_symmetry.space_group_name_H-M   'P 1'
#
loop_
_entity.id
_entity.type
_entity.pdbx_description
1 polymer ?
#
loop_
_entity_poly.entity_id
_entity_poly.type
_entity_poly.pdbx_seq_one_letter_code
_entity_poly.pdbx_strand_id
1 'polypeptide(L)'
;MVPTLLGLLSGVSFVALLLDDAFRRDPSNGVATVLLVTMTLVPLAGWYIGPLLQWTRLLHVAGPAARIAAGSVRARSAFTSALVVPWFLVASMTVGLGSSLSVLVTAQDGDAAALWSGLALLSPVAGPPLVAGLGSVCVMRRRRVVDDRTLRRAGASRRHRAAVVGWEAVCVVVTVAVLTLAVTVAGVATTETALVGRPFPAGWADAVLWFPLAVVLGVMLVVVTLLGLLVRRDGRRPGR
;
A
#
# COMPACT_ATOMS: atom_id res chain seq x y z
N MET A 1 21.54 2.22 6.65
CA MET A 1 21.87 1.17 7.65
C MET A 1 20.92 1.24 8.85
N VAL A 2 20.74 2.39 9.50
CA VAL A 2 19.82 2.56 10.64
C VAL A 2 18.36 2.12 10.38
N PRO A 3 17.67 2.53 9.29
CA PRO A 3 16.28 2.10 9.07
C PRO A 3 16.16 0.60 8.82
N THR A 4 17.13 0.01 8.12
CA THR A 4 17.19 -1.43 7.86
C THR A 4 17.38 -2.24 9.14
N LEU A 5 18.23 -1.76 10.05
CA LEU A 5 18.41 -2.37 11.37
C LEU A 5 17.12 -2.33 12.19
N LEU A 6 16.42 -1.19 12.20
CA LEU A 6 15.15 -1.05 12.92
C LEU A 6 14.09 -2.02 12.36
N GLY A 7 13.97 -2.13 11.04
CA GLY A 7 13.07 -3.09 10.41
C GLY A 7 13.40 -4.54 10.77
N LEU A 8 14.68 -4.91 10.76
CA LEU A 8 15.12 -6.26 11.14
C LEU A 8 14.86 -6.54 12.63
N LEU A 9 15.15 -5.60 13.51
CA LEU A 9 14.88 -5.74 14.95
C LEU A 9 13.38 -5.88 15.22
N SER A 10 12.54 -5.06 14.57
CA SER A 10 11.08 -5.19 14.66
C SER A 10 10.59 -6.55 14.13
N GLY A 11 11.18 -7.05 13.04
CA GLY A 11 10.87 -8.38 12.49
C GLY A 11 11.27 -9.52 13.42
N VAL A 12 12.45 -9.46 14.04
CA VAL A 12 12.92 -10.44 15.03
C VAL A 12 12.03 -10.40 16.28
N SER A 13 11.71 -9.21 16.78
CA SER A 13 10.77 -9.05 17.90
C SER A 13 9.39 -9.62 17.56
N PHE A 14 8.90 -9.41 16.33
CA PHE A 14 7.63 -9.97 15.88
C PHE A 14 7.66 -11.50 15.84
N VAL A 15 8.71 -12.11 15.29
CA VAL A 15 8.87 -13.57 15.28
C VAL A 15 8.96 -14.12 16.71
N ALA A 16 9.71 -13.46 17.59
CA ALA A 16 9.79 -13.85 19.00
C ALA A 16 8.44 -13.77 19.71
N LEU A 17 7.65 -12.73 19.45
CA LEU A 17 6.28 -12.58 19.98
C LEU A 17 5.32 -13.64 19.41
N LEU A 18 5.42 -13.98 18.12
CA LEU A 18 4.62 -15.07 17.55
C LEU A 18 4.97 -16.43 18.16
N LEU A 19 6.19 -16.61 18.65
CA LEU A 19 6.60 -17.84 19.34
C LEU A 19 6.15 -17.88 20.81
N ASP A 20 5.80 -16.73 21.41
CA ASP A 20 5.32 -16.65 22.78
C ASP A 20 3.85 -17.08 22.91
N ASP A 21 3.59 -17.99 23.84
CA ASP A 21 2.24 -18.51 24.10
C ASP A 21 1.35 -17.48 24.79
N ALA A 22 1.92 -16.56 25.57
CA ALA A 22 1.15 -15.49 26.20
C ALA A 22 0.64 -14.50 25.14
N PHE A 23 1.49 -14.13 24.19
CA PHE A 23 1.11 -13.27 23.07
C PHE A 23 0.00 -13.90 22.19
N ARG A 24 0.07 -15.20 21.92
CA ARG A 24 -0.93 -15.90 21.09
C ARG A 24 -2.33 -15.99 21.69
N ARG A 25 -2.45 -15.86 23.02
CA ARG A 25 -3.74 -16.02 23.72
C ARG A 25 -4.50 -14.71 23.93
N ASP A 26 -3.85 -13.57 23.77
CA ASP A 26 -4.49 -12.26 23.93
C ASP A 26 -5.01 -11.74 22.58
N PRO A 27 -6.34 -11.56 22.42
CA PRO A 27 -6.95 -11.18 21.15
C PRO A 27 -6.66 -9.73 20.73
N SER A 28 -6.25 -8.87 21.66
CA SER A 28 -5.82 -7.50 21.36
C SER A 28 -4.50 -7.47 20.56
N ASN A 29 -3.72 -8.55 20.59
CA ASN A 29 -2.44 -8.65 19.91
C ASN A 29 -2.54 -8.73 18.38
N GLY A 30 -3.73 -8.90 17.79
CA GLY A 30 -3.88 -8.74 16.34
C GLY A 30 -3.70 -7.30 15.87
N VAL A 31 -4.07 -6.32 16.70
CA VAL A 31 -3.78 -4.90 16.45
C VAL A 31 -2.27 -4.66 16.52
N ALA A 32 -1.60 -5.21 17.54
CA ALA A 32 -0.15 -5.15 17.68
C ALA A 32 0.57 -5.83 16.50
N THR A 33 0.04 -6.95 15.99
CA THR A 33 0.54 -7.66 14.81
C THR A 33 0.53 -6.75 13.58
N VAL A 34 -0.58 -6.07 13.30
CA VAL A 34 -0.67 -5.12 12.18
C VAL A 34 0.35 -3.99 12.31
N LEU A 35 0.49 -3.41 13.50
CA LEU A 35 1.46 -2.34 13.77
C LEU A 35 2.90 -2.83 13.56
N LEU A 36 3.28 -3.95 14.17
CA LEU A 36 4.64 -4.51 14.10
C LEU A 36 5.02 -4.91 12.68
N VAL A 37 4.13 -5.60 11.96
CA VAL A 37 4.38 -6.00 10.58
C VAL A 37 4.49 -4.76 9.68
N THR A 38 3.62 -3.77 9.87
CA THR A 38 3.71 -2.51 9.10
C THR A 38 5.02 -1.78 9.39
N MET A 39 5.39 -1.62 10.66
CA MET A 39 6.64 -0.95 11.08
C MET A 39 7.90 -1.71 10.66
N THR A 40 7.80 -3.02 10.42
CA THR A 40 8.85 -3.86 9.85
C THR A 40 8.96 -3.67 8.33
N LEU A 41 7.83 -3.69 7.63
CA LEU A 41 7.78 -3.60 6.17
C LEU A 41 8.09 -2.20 5.63
N VAL A 42 7.76 -1.13 6.34
CA VAL A 42 8.04 0.24 5.86
C VAL A 42 9.54 0.50 5.64
N PRO A 43 10.44 0.26 6.61
CA PRO A 43 11.88 0.48 6.41
C PRO A 43 12.54 -0.53 5.48
N LEU A 44 11.94 -1.72 5.31
CA LEU A 44 12.44 -2.78 4.43
C LEU A 44 11.94 -2.66 2.99
N ALA A 45 11.14 -1.63 2.67
CA ALA A 45 10.54 -1.47 1.34
C ALA A 45 11.56 -1.46 0.19
N GLY A 46 12.76 -0.93 0.42
CA GLY A 46 13.86 -0.97 -0.56
C GLY A 46 14.27 -2.39 -0.97
N TRP A 47 13.99 -3.40 -0.15
CA TRP A 47 14.41 -4.79 -0.36
C TRP A 47 13.30 -5.65 -0.98
N TYR A 48 12.05 -5.55 -0.52
CA TYR A 48 10.98 -6.42 -1.03
C TYR A 48 10.15 -5.81 -2.16
N ILE A 49 10.13 -4.48 -2.36
CA ILE A 49 9.30 -3.88 -3.43
C ILE A 49 9.78 -4.33 -4.81
N GLY A 50 11.10 -4.45 -5.02
CA GLY A 50 11.65 -4.96 -6.29
C GLY A 50 11.17 -6.38 -6.64
N PRO A 51 11.35 -7.37 -5.74
CA PRO A 51 10.78 -8.71 -5.88
C PRO A 51 9.26 -8.71 -6.03
N LEU A 52 8.55 -7.90 -5.23
CA LEU A 52 7.10 -7.86 -5.26
C LEU A 52 6.59 -7.38 -6.63
N LEU A 53 7.24 -6.38 -7.23
CA LEU A 53 6.90 -5.89 -8.57
C LEU A 53 7.10 -6.93 -9.68
N GLN A 54 7.65 -8.14 -9.43
CA GLN A 54 7.71 -9.20 -10.44
C GLN A 54 6.31 -9.68 -10.86
N TRP A 55 5.28 -9.51 -10.04
CA TRP A 55 3.89 -9.80 -10.44
C TRP A 55 3.48 -9.01 -11.69
N THR A 56 4.05 -7.82 -11.91
CA THR A 56 3.77 -6.98 -13.09
C THR A 56 4.18 -7.63 -14.41
N ARG A 57 4.94 -8.75 -14.38
CA ARG A 57 5.15 -9.60 -15.57
C ARG A 57 3.84 -10.16 -16.12
N LEU A 58 2.85 -10.41 -15.27
CA LEU A 58 1.53 -10.86 -15.71
C LEU A 58 0.82 -9.83 -16.60
N LEU A 59 1.15 -8.53 -16.45
CA LEU A 59 0.58 -7.46 -17.28
C LEU A 59 1.02 -7.50 -18.75
N HIS A 60 1.88 -8.45 -19.14
CA HIS A 60 2.26 -8.62 -20.54
C HIS A 60 1.07 -9.01 -21.44
N VAL A 61 0.05 -9.65 -20.86
CA VAL A 61 -1.18 -10.04 -21.57
C VAL A 61 -2.15 -8.87 -21.75
N ALA A 62 -2.05 -7.82 -20.93
CA ALA A 62 -2.97 -6.68 -20.92
C ALA A 62 -2.67 -5.62 -22.01
N GLY A 63 -1.69 -5.88 -22.87
CA GLY A 63 -1.37 -5.07 -24.04
C GLY A 63 -0.09 -4.23 -23.92
N PRO A 64 0.26 -3.44 -24.95
CA PRO A 64 1.55 -2.75 -25.03
C PRO A 64 1.74 -1.66 -23.97
N ALA A 65 0.67 -0.90 -23.65
CA ALA A 65 0.75 0.16 -22.64
C ALA A 65 1.03 -0.41 -21.24
N ALA A 66 0.39 -1.54 -20.90
CA ALA A 66 0.59 -2.24 -19.63
C ALA A 66 2.02 -2.81 -19.51
N ARG A 67 2.58 -3.34 -20.60
CA ARG A 67 3.97 -3.80 -20.68
C ARG A 67 4.98 -2.68 -20.40
N ILE A 68 4.79 -1.53 -21.06
CA ILE A 68 5.67 -0.37 -20.89
C ILE A 68 5.59 0.13 -19.44
N ALA A 69 4.39 0.20 -18.87
CA ALA A 69 4.20 0.57 -17.46
C ALA A 69 4.86 -0.43 -16.50
N ALA A 70 4.68 -1.73 -16.70
CA ALA A 70 5.31 -2.77 -15.89
C ALA A 70 6.85 -2.70 -15.93
N GLY A 71 7.42 -2.40 -17.10
CA GLY A 71 8.85 -2.16 -17.25
C GLY A 71 9.31 -0.90 -16.52
N SER A 72 8.57 0.20 -16.67
CA SER A 72 8.93 1.51 -16.11
C SER A 72 8.85 1.52 -14.58
N VAL A 73 7.86 0.83 -13.98
CA VAL A 73 7.66 0.73 -12.53
C VAL A 73 8.75 -0.13 -11.88
N ARG A 74 9.16 -1.22 -12.54
CA ARG A 74 10.28 -2.08 -12.08
C ARG A 74 11.63 -1.40 -12.20
N ALA A 75 11.91 -0.75 -13.33
CA ALA A 75 13.16 -0.02 -13.56
C ALA A 75 13.34 1.16 -12.59
N ARG A 76 12.26 1.60 -11.93
CA ARG A 76 12.23 2.70 -10.97
C ARG A 76 11.73 2.23 -9.60
N SER A 77 12.07 1.01 -9.18
CA SER A 77 11.59 0.39 -7.94
C SER A 77 11.76 1.28 -6.69
N ALA A 78 12.87 2.01 -6.55
CA ALA A 78 13.07 2.94 -5.44
C ALA A 78 12.03 4.08 -5.43
N PHE A 79 11.66 4.58 -6.60
CA PHE A 79 10.62 5.60 -6.72
C PHE A 79 9.22 5.00 -6.52
N THR A 80 8.98 3.83 -7.10
CA THR A 80 7.74 3.07 -6.86
C THR A 80 7.55 2.82 -5.37
N SER A 81 8.62 2.47 -4.65
CA SER A 81 8.62 2.33 -3.19
C SER A 81 8.21 3.62 -2.48
N ALA A 82 8.73 4.78 -2.90
CA ALA A 82 8.36 6.07 -2.34
C ALA A 82 6.89 6.45 -2.56
N LEU A 83 6.23 5.86 -3.57
CA LEU A 83 4.78 5.97 -3.77
C LEU A 83 4.00 4.90 -3.01
N VAL A 84 4.45 3.65 -3.03
CA VAL A 84 3.76 2.53 -2.38
C VAL A 84 3.71 2.72 -0.86
N VAL A 85 4.84 3.03 -0.23
CA VAL A 85 4.98 3.02 1.23
C VAL A 85 3.99 3.96 1.93
N PRO A 86 3.82 5.22 1.52
CA PRO A 86 2.80 6.10 2.09
C PRO A 86 1.37 5.58 2.01
N TRP A 87 0.96 5.11 0.84
CA TRP A 87 -0.38 4.62 0.62
C TRP A 87 -0.61 3.29 1.33
N PHE A 88 0.41 2.44 1.41
CA PHE A 88 0.41 1.23 2.22
C PHE A 88 0.23 1.54 3.70
N LEU A 89 0.95 2.53 4.25
CA LEU A 89 0.77 2.98 5.62
C LEU A 89 -0.66 3.43 5.89
N VAL A 90 -1.20 4.30 5.04
CA VAL A 90 -2.60 4.76 5.18
C VAL A 90 -3.55 3.57 5.12
N ALA A 91 -3.43 2.72 4.12
CA ALA A 91 -4.31 1.58 3.92
C ALA A 91 -4.20 0.53 5.03
N SER A 92 -3.00 0.23 5.54
CA SER A 92 -2.81 -0.73 6.64
C SER A 92 -3.29 -0.19 7.98
N MET A 93 -3.14 1.12 8.24
CA MET A 93 -3.68 1.74 9.45
C MET A 93 -5.21 1.83 9.40
N THR A 94 -5.79 2.07 8.23
CA THR A 94 -7.26 2.21 8.11
C THR A 94 -7.95 0.85 8.06
N VAL A 95 -7.46 -0.04 7.19
CA VAL A 95 -8.10 -1.33 6.89
C VAL A 95 -7.50 -2.44 7.73
N GLY A 96 -6.17 -2.53 7.83
CA GLY A 96 -5.50 -3.58 8.61
C GLY A 96 -5.89 -3.49 10.09
N LEU A 97 -5.64 -2.35 10.73
CA LEU A 97 -5.99 -2.16 12.15
C LEU A 97 -7.51 -2.17 12.33
N GLY A 98 -8.24 -1.46 11.46
CA GLY A 98 -9.70 -1.37 11.55
C GLY A 98 -10.38 -2.73 11.46
N SER A 99 -9.90 -3.63 10.60
CA SER A 99 -10.46 -4.99 10.46
C SER A 99 -10.18 -5.83 11.72
N SER A 100 -8.94 -5.83 12.23
CA SER A 100 -8.62 -6.53 13.50
C SER A 100 -9.43 -6.00 14.69
N LEU A 101 -9.58 -4.67 14.79
CA LEU A 101 -10.40 -4.04 15.83
C LEU A 101 -11.88 -4.40 15.66
N SER A 102 -12.40 -4.44 14.43
CA SER A 102 -13.79 -4.81 14.18
C SER A 102 -14.10 -6.23 14.65
N VAL A 103 -13.19 -7.18 14.44
CA VAL A 103 -13.31 -8.55 14.95
C VAL A 103 -13.29 -8.58 16.48
N LEU A 104 -12.38 -7.83 17.10
CA LEU A 104 -12.30 -7.75 18.56
C LEU A 104 -13.56 -7.14 19.19
N VAL A 105 -14.06 -6.03 18.63
CA VAL A 105 -15.22 -5.31 19.15
C VAL A 105 -16.52 -6.09 18.94
N THR A 106 -16.68 -6.73 17.77
CA THR A 106 -17.85 -7.59 17.51
C THR A 106 -17.89 -8.80 18.44
N ALA A 107 -16.75 -9.38 18.80
CA ALA A 107 -16.68 -10.46 19.79
C ALA A 107 -16.99 -10.01 21.23
N GLN A 108 -16.89 -8.70 21.51
CA GLN A 108 -17.16 -8.11 22.82
C GLN A 108 -18.54 -7.44 22.91
N ASP A 109 -19.42 -7.63 21.92
CA ASP A 109 -20.71 -6.93 21.78
C ASP A 109 -20.56 -5.39 21.88
N GLY A 110 -19.42 -4.85 21.45
CA GLY A 110 -19.08 -3.44 21.57
C GLY A 110 -19.68 -2.58 20.46
N ASP A 111 -19.85 -1.29 20.75
CA ASP A 111 -20.50 -0.34 19.85
C ASP A 111 -19.60 0.05 18.66
N ALA A 112 -20.15 0.01 17.46
CA ALA A 112 -19.49 0.41 16.22
C ALA A 112 -19.06 1.89 16.23
N ALA A 113 -19.73 2.75 17.00
CA ALA A 113 -19.35 4.16 17.14
C ALA A 113 -17.96 4.37 17.78
N ALA A 114 -17.55 3.46 18.69
CA ALA A 114 -16.24 3.50 19.32
C ALA A 114 -15.11 3.16 18.34
N LEU A 115 -15.36 2.23 17.40
CA LEU A 115 -14.42 1.88 16.32
C LEU A 115 -14.12 3.08 15.41
N TRP A 116 -15.16 3.80 14.98
CA TRP A 116 -15.00 4.97 14.12
C TRP A 116 -14.26 6.12 14.80
N SER A 117 -14.49 6.30 16.11
CA SER A 117 -13.77 7.28 16.93
C SER A 117 -12.27 6.94 17.04
N GLY A 118 -11.93 5.66 17.20
CA GLY A 118 -10.54 5.18 17.19
C GLY A 118 -9.83 5.38 15.85
N LEU A 119 -10.53 5.14 14.74
CA LEU A 119 -10.00 5.40 13.38
C LEU A 119 -9.79 6.90 13.12
N ALA A 120 -10.69 7.76 13.60
CA ALA A 120 -10.54 9.21 13.48
C ALA A 120 -9.29 9.73 14.23
N LEU A 121 -8.95 9.12 15.37
CA LEU A 121 -7.74 9.44 16.14
C LEU A 121 -6.44 9.03 15.43
N LEU A 122 -6.50 8.08 14.48
CA LEU A 122 -5.36 7.67 13.66
C LEU A 122 -5.15 8.56 12.42
N SER A 123 -6.10 9.45 12.11
CA SER A 123 -6.03 10.40 10.98
C SER A 123 -4.74 11.26 10.94
N PRO A 124 -4.21 11.80 12.06
CA PRO A 124 -2.97 12.59 12.04
C PRO A 124 -1.74 11.80 11.56
N VAL A 125 -1.74 10.48 11.74
CA VAL A 125 -0.64 9.59 11.35
C VAL A 125 -0.58 9.42 9.82
N ALA A 126 -1.71 9.61 9.12
CA ALA A 126 -1.81 9.49 7.67
C ALA A 126 -1.27 10.71 6.91
N GLY A 127 -1.21 11.89 7.54
CA GLY A 127 -0.81 13.15 6.89
C GLY A 127 0.63 13.17 6.37
N PRO A 128 1.65 12.96 7.22
CA PRO A 128 3.06 13.00 6.80
C PRO A 128 3.42 12.00 5.69
N PRO A 129 2.96 10.73 5.72
CA PRO A 129 3.17 9.80 4.62
C PRO A 129 2.59 10.34 3.30
N LEU A 130 1.35 10.83 3.31
CA LEU A 130 0.69 11.34 2.09
C LEU A 130 1.47 12.52 1.49
N VAL A 131 1.94 13.46 2.32
CA VAL A 131 2.77 14.58 1.87
C VAL A 131 4.07 14.09 1.24
N ALA A 132 4.74 13.10 1.85
CA ALA A 132 5.95 12.49 1.31
C ALA A 132 5.70 11.76 -0.03
N GLY A 133 4.60 11.00 -0.12
CA GLY A 133 4.20 10.28 -1.33
C GLY A 133 3.89 11.23 -2.49
N LEU A 134 3.15 12.32 -2.22
CA LEU A 134 2.87 13.36 -3.20
C LEU A 134 4.14 14.12 -3.62
N GLY A 135 5.00 14.47 -2.66
CA GLY A 135 6.28 15.13 -2.89
C GLY A 135 7.21 14.31 -3.79
N SER A 136 7.20 12.98 -3.67
CA SER A 136 7.99 12.10 -4.52
C SER A 136 7.66 12.27 -6.01
N VAL A 137 6.38 12.50 -6.35
CA VAL A 137 5.95 12.71 -7.74
C VAL A 137 6.55 13.98 -8.32
N CYS A 138 6.67 15.03 -7.50
CA CYS A 138 7.27 16.31 -7.89
C CYS A 138 8.77 16.16 -8.19
N VAL A 139 9.51 15.40 -7.37
CA VAL A 139 10.95 15.14 -7.58
C VAL A 139 11.20 14.43 -8.93
N MET A 140 10.30 13.53 -9.33
CA MET A 140 10.41 12.78 -10.59
C MET A 140 9.92 13.53 -11.83
N ARG A 141 9.48 14.79 -11.70
CA ARG A 141 8.93 15.59 -12.80
C ARG A 141 9.85 15.61 -14.03
N ARG A 142 11.15 15.91 -13.84
CA ARG A 142 12.12 15.99 -14.96
C ARG A 142 12.21 14.67 -15.73
N ARG A 143 12.32 13.53 -15.03
CA ARG A 143 12.40 12.21 -15.66
C ARG A 143 11.11 11.82 -16.39
N ARG A 144 9.94 12.05 -15.77
CA ARG A 144 8.62 11.76 -16.40
C ARG A 144 8.41 12.56 -17.70
N VAL A 145 8.96 13.78 -17.78
CA VAL A 145 8.94 14.58 -19.01
C VAL A 145 9.85 13.98 -20.09
N VAL A 146 11.04 13.48 -19.72
CA VAL A 146 11.93 12.78 -20.67
C VAL A 146 11.26 11.51 -21.20
N ASP A 147 10.66 10.69 -20.33
CA ASP A 147 9.95 9.48 -20.73
C ASP A 147 8.79 9.78 -21.71
N ASP A 148 7.99 10.83 -21.44
CA ASP A 148 6.92 11.26 -22.35
C ASP A 148 7.48 11.77 -23.69
N ARG A 149 8.63 12.45 -23.70
CA ARG A 149 9.30 12.87 -24.95
C ARG A 149 9.80 11.66 -25.75
N THR A 150 10.38 10.67 -25.09
CA THR A 150 10.82 9.42 -25.74
C THR A 150 9.63 8.68 -26.35
N LEU A 151 8.52 8.55 -25.62
CA LEU A 151 7.29 7.94 -26.15
C LEU A 151 6.72 8.73 -27.33
N ARG A 152 6.74 10.07 -27.27
CA ARG A 152 6.33 10.91 -28.41
C ARG A 152 7.21 10.70 -29.63
N ARG A 153 8.54 10.67 -29.45
CA ARG A 153 9.50 10.44 -30.53
C ARG A 153 9.33 9.06 -31.16
N ALA A 154 8.94 8.07 -30.37
CA ALA A 154 8.55 6.74 -30.84
C ALA A 154 7.15 6.68 -31.51
N GLY A 155 6.50 7.83 -31.76
CA GLY A 155 5.20 7.89 -32.44
C GLY A 155 3.98 7.61 -31.56
N ALA A 156 4.12 7.54 -30.22
CA ALA A 156 3.01 7.19 -29.36
C ALA A 156 1.92 8.29 -29.32
N SER A 157 0.68 7.89 -29.62
CA SER A 157 -0.49 8.76 -29.57
C SER A 157 -0.73 9.33 -28.16
N ARG A 158 -1.50 10.42 -28.06
CA ARG A 158 -1.88 11.01 -26.75
C ARG A 158 -2.60 9.99 -25.87
N ARG A 159 -3.51 9.20 -26.46
CA ARG A 159 -4.27 8.15 -25.76
C ARG A 159 -3.35 7.06 -25.23
N HIS A 160 -2.40 6.60 -26.04
CA HIS A 160 -1.43 5.58 -25.61
C HIS A 160 -0.58 6.05 -24.43
N ARG A 161 -0.11 7.30 -24.47
CA ARG A 161 0.70 7.88 -23.39
C ARG A 161 -0.08 8.06 -22.09
N ALA A 162 -1.37 8.44 -22.18
CA ALA A 162 -2.25 8.51 -21.02
C ALA A 162 -2.54 7.10 -20.46
N ALA A 163 -2.74 6.11 -21.33
CA ALA A 163 -2.92 4.72 -20.90
C ALA A 163 -1.71 4.19 -20.13
N VAL A 164 -0.48 4.51 -20.55
CA VAL A 164 0.74 4.15 -19.80
C VAL A 164 0.72 4.73 -18.38
N VAL A 165 0.28 6.00 -18.19
CA VAL A 165 0.15 6.59 -16.84
C VAL A 165 -0.87 5.83 -16.00
N GLY A 166 -2.04 5.52 -16.58
CA GLY A 166 -3.07 4.75 -15.89
C GLY A 166 -2.55 3.38 -15.45
N TRP A 167 -1.85 2.67 -16.32
CA TRP A 167 -1.25 1.38 -15.99
C TRP A 167 -0.12 1.48 -14.95
N GLU A 168 0.68 2.56 -14.98
CA GLU A 168 1.66 2.83 -13.91
C GLU A 168 0.95 2.97 -12.57
N ALA A 169 -0.15 3.73 -12.51
CA ALA A 169 -0.94 3.89 -11.29
C ALA A 169 -1.54 2.56 -10.82
N VAL A 170 -2.11 1.75 -11.73
CA VAL A 170 -2.64 0.41 -11.42
C VAL A 170 -1.56 -0.48 -10.80
N CYS A 171 -0.33 -0.47 -11.32
CA CYS A 171 0.77 -1.26 -10.74
C CYS A 171 1.05 -0.88 -9.28
N VAL A 172 1.04 0.42 -8.96
CA VAL A 172 1.27 0.91 -7.59
C VAL A 172 0.08 0.56 -6.70
N VAL A 173 -1.15 0.76 -7.17
CA VAL A 173 -2.39 0.49 -6.42
C VAL A 173 -2.52 -0.99 -6.08
N VAL A 174 -2.34 -1.89 -7.05
CA VAL A 174 -2.40 -3.34 -6.81
C VAL A 174 -1.30 -3.78 -5.85
N THR A 175 -0.11 -3.20 -5.95
CA THR A 175 0.99 -3.48 -5.01
C THR A 175 0.61 -3.08 -3.58
N VAL A 176 0.03 -1.90 -3.39
CA VAL A 176 -0.48 -1.45 -2.07
C VAL A 176 -1.58 -2.37 -1.59
N ALA A 177 -2.55 -2.71 -2.44
CA ALA A 177 -3.68 -3.58 -2.09
C ALA A 177 -3.20 -4.95 -1.59
N VAL A 178 -2.25 -5.58 -2.29
CA VAL A 178 -1.66 -6.87 -1.90
C VAL A 178 -0.96 -6.77 -0.55
N LEU A 179 -0.15 -5.73 -0.33
CA LEU A 179 0.54 -5.52 0.94
C LEU A 179 -0.44 -5.28 2.09
N THR A 180 -1.43 -4.41 1.89
CA THR A 180 -2.46 -4.13 2.89
C THR A 180 -3.26 -5.38 3.21
N LEU A 181 -3.66 -6.15 2.21
CA LEU A 181 -4.40 -7.40 2.42
C LEU A 181 -3.56 -8.40 3.20
N ALA A 182 -2.27 -8.57 2.87
CA ALA A 182 -1.38 -9.48 3.61
C ALA A 182 -1.29 -9.13 5.10
N VAL A 183 -1.15 -7.83 5.43
CA VAL A 183 -1.11 -7.39 6.83
C VAL A 183 -2.49 -7.53 7.51
N THR A 184 -3.57 -7.24 6.78
CA THR A 184 -4.95 -7.39 7.29
C THR A 184 -5.24 -8.84 7.62
N VAL A 185 -4.86 -9.77 6.73
CA VAL A 185 -4.94 -11.22 6.93
C VAL A 185 -4.17 -11.64 8.17
N ALA A 186 -2.93 -11.18 8.33
CA ALA A 186 -2.13 -11.51 9.51
C ALA A 186 -2.80 -11.02 10.81
N GLY A 187 -3.28 -9.77 10.84
CA GLY A 187 -3.93 -9.19 12.01
C GLY A 187 -5.28 -9.81 12.36
N VAL A 188 -6.11 -10.09 11.37
CA VAL A 188 -7.43 -10.72 11.59
C VAL A 188 -7.24 -12.18 12.02
N ALA A 189 -6.33 -12.91 11.39
CA ALA A 189 -6.03 -14.29 11.77
C ALA A 189 -5.51 -14.38 13.21
N THR A 190 -4.61 -13.49 13.62
CA THR A 190 -4.10 -13.49 15.00
C THR A 190 -5.20 -13.17 16.02
N THR A 191 -6.04 -12.15 15.78
CA THR A 191 -7.19 -11.88 16.65
C THR A 191 -8.15 -13.06 16.72
N GLU A 192 -8.51 -13.65 15.58
CA GLU A 192 -9.47 -14.76 15.52
C GLU A 192 -8.95 -16.03 16.20
N THR A 193 -7.68 -16.37 15.98
CA THR A 193 -7.05 -17.54 16.62
C THR A 193 -7.02 -17.40 18.13
N ALA A 194 -6.77 -16.19 18.65
CA ALA A 194 -6.80 -15.93 20.08
C ALA A 194 -8.22 -16.00 20.67
N LEU A 195 -9.25 -15.56 19.94
CA LEU A 195 -10.64 -15.56 20.39
C LEU A 195 -11.30 -16.94 20.35
N VAL A 196 -11.16 -17.66 19.24
CA VAL A 196 -11.98 -18.84 18.92
C VAL A 196 -11.11 -20.08 18.63
N GLY A 197 -9.78 -19.94 18.57
CA GLY A 197 -8.88 -21.05 18.24
C GLY A 197 -8.87 -21.46 16.77
N ARG A 198 -9.49 -20.67 15.88
CA ARG A 198 -9.55 -20.92 14.43
C ARG A 198 -8.72 -19.89 13.64
N PRO A 199 -8.11 -20.27 12.51
CA PRO A 199 -7.22 -19.39 11.75
C PRO A 199 -7.95 -18.25 11.04
N PHE A 200 -9.23 -18.41 10.69
CA PHE A 200 -10.01 -17.41 9.97
C PHE A 200 -11.46 -17.37 10.46
N PRO A 201 -12.08 -16.18 10.51
CA PRO A 201 -13.50 -16.06 10.80
C PRO A 201 -14.33 -16.71 9.69
N ALA A 202 -15.45 -17.32 10.05
CA ALA A 202 -16.36 -17.97 9.08
C ALA A 202 -16.91 -16.96 8.05
N GLY A 203 -17.14 -15.71 8.47
CA GLY A 203 -17.48 -14.57 7.62
C GLY A 203 -16.25 -13.71 7.29
N TRP A 204 -15.18 -14.29 6.74
CA TRP A 204 -13.97 -13.54 6.36
C TRP A 204 -14.25 -12.29 5.53
N ALA A 205 -15.21 -12.40 4.60
CA ALA A 205 -15.62 -11.26 3.79
C ALA A 205 -16.17 -10.11 4.63
N ASP A 206 -16.86 -10.40 5.73
CA ASP A 206 -17.45 -9.39 6.61
C ASP A 206 -16.46 -8.85 7.66
N ALA A 207 -15.41 -9.63 7.97
CA ALA A 207 -14.34 -9.23 8.89
C ALA A 207 -13.39 -8.19 8.30
N VAL A 208 -13.34 -8.05 6.96
CA VAL A 208 -12.46 -7.10 6.27
C VAL A 208 -13.23 -5.85 5.88
N LEU A 209 -12.66 -4.69 6.20
CA LEU A 209 -13.19 -3.39 5.81
C LEU A 209 -12.99 -3.08 4.31
N TRP A 210 -13.71 -3.81 3.44
CA TRP A 210 -13.60 -3.68 1.98
C TRP A 210 -13.97 -2.30 1.46
N PHE A 211 -15.02 -1.68 2.02
CA PHE A 211 -15.45 -0.36 1.57
C PHE A 211 -14.38 0.71 1.84
N PRO A 212 -13.84 0.86 3.06
CA PRO A 212 -12.69 1.73 3.31
C PRO A 212 -11.48 1.41 2.42
N LEU A 213 -11.18 0.13 2.19
CA LEU A 213 -10.09 -0.28 1.29
C LEU A 213 -10.34 0.23 -0.14
N ALA A 214 -11.54 0.01 -0.68
CA ALA A 214 -11.90 0.46 -2.03
C ALA A 214 -11.83 1.99 -2.16
N VAL A 215 -12.25 2.73 -1.12
CA VAL A 215 -12.13 4.19 -1.08
C VAL A 215 -10.67 4.63 -1.13
N VAL A 216 -9.80 4.09 -0.27
CA VAL A 216 -8.38 4.44 -0.24
C VAL A 216 -7.69 4.13 -1.58
N LEU A 217 -7.92 2.94 -2.13
CA LEU A 217 -7.35 2.52 -3.41
C LEU A 217 -7.90 3.34 -4.58
N GLY A 218 -9.18 3.70 -4.56
CA GLY A 218 -9.82 4.56 -5.56
C GLY A 218 -9.24 5.98 -5.55
N VAL A 219 -9.12 6.59 -4.37
CA VAL A 219 -8.49 7.90 -4.20
C VAL A 219 -7.04 7.86 -4.68
N MET A 220 -6.27 6.85 -4.27
CA MET A 220 -4.91 6.64 -4.71
C MET A 220 -4.80 6.55 -6.24
N LEU A 221 -5.65 5.74 -6.88
CA LEU A 221 -5.67 5.56 -8.33
C LEU A 221 -5.90 6.90 -9.04
N VAL A 222 -6.90 7.66 -8.59
CA VAL A 222 -7.24 8.98 -9.15
C VAL A 222 -6.07 9.95 -8.97
N VAL A 223 -5.54 10.07 -7.74
CA VAL A 223 -4.47 11.02 -7.40
C VAL A 223 -3.19 10.72 -8.18
N VAL A 224 -2.72 9.47 -8.17
CA VAL A 224 -1.48 9.07 -8.86
C VAL A 224 -1.61 9.26 -10.38
N THR A 225 -2.78 8.92 -10.94
CA THR A 225 -3.06 9.14 -12.36
C THR A 225 -3.09 10.62 -12.71
N LEU A 226 -3.82 11.44 -11.97
CA LEU A 226 -3.93 12.88 -12.20
C LEU A 226 -2.57 13.56 -12.10
N LEU A 227 -1.79 13.27 -11.06
CA LEU A 227 -0.43 13.82 -10.92
C LEU A 227 0.47 13.39 -12.08
N GLY A 228 0.37 12.14 -12.52
CA GLY A 228 1.10 11.66 -13.70
C GLY A 228 0.72 12.41 -14.98
N LEU A 229 -0.56 12.71 -15.17
CA LEU A 229 -1.05 13.48 -16.31
C LEU A 229 -0.64 14.96 -16.24
N LEU A 230 -0.73 15.58 -15.06
CA LEU A 230 -0.38 16.99 -14.80
C LEU A 230 1.10 17.25 -15.05
N VAL A 231 1.97 16.42 -14.47
CA VAL A 231 3.43 16.48 -14.68
C VAL A 231 3.81 16.45 -16.16
N ARG A 232 3.12 15.63 -16.96
CA ARG A 232 3.34 15.51 -18.41
C ARG A 232 2.73 16.64 -19.22
N ARG A 233 1.68 17.31 -18.71
CA ARG A 233 1.09 18.52 -19.34
C ARG A 233 2.04 19.70 -19.22
N ASP A 234 2.64 19.94 -18.05
CA ASP A 234 3.49 21.11 -17.86
C ASP A 234 4.80 21.05 -18.65
N GLY A 235 5.31 19.84 -18.91
CA GLY A 235 6.46 19.63 -19.80
C GLY A 235 6.19 19.96 -21.28
N ARG A 236 4.95 20.34 -21.65
CA ARG A 236 4.58 20.83 -22.99
C ARG A 236 4.79 22.33 -23.17
N ARG A 237 4.96 23.12 -22.10
CA ARG A 237 5.32 24.53 -22.28
C ARG A 237 6.74 24.57 -22.85
N PRO A 238 6.95 25.04 -24.09
CA PRO A 238 8.29 25.36 -24.58
C PRO A 238 8.88 26.41 -23.64
N GLY A 239 10.20 26.41 -23.49
CA GLY A 239 10.90 27.30 -22.58
C GLY A 239 10.43 28.76 -22.67
N ARG A 240 10.39 29.40 -21.51
CA ARG A 240 11.16 30.64 -21.41
C ARG A 240 12.63 30.25 -21.35
#